data_AF-A0A1D3L6F2-F1
#
_entry.id   AF-A0A1D3L6F2-F1
#
_cell.length_a   1.000
_cell.length_b   1.000
_cell.length_c   1.000
_cell.angle_alpha   90.00
_cell.angle_beta   90.00
_cell.angle_gamma   90.00
#
_symmetry.space_group_name_H-M   'P 1'
#
loop_
_entity.id
_entity.type
_entity.pdbx_description
1 polymer ?
#
loop_
_entity_poly.entity_id
_entity_poly.type
_entity_poly.pdbx_seq_one_letter_code
_entity_poly.pdbx_strand_id
1 'polypeptide(L)'
;MTEALDFAQKHAEHTNDYKEYSKQDGVVLYFKKFKDTEIGKLELTIPNPDSYDDVVSMLWDPNGAKNFDDKFIKGSIYRVYDQNLVIIQQRYKSLIRSWQRYYHALANKIELSKNKTAIVLVSSDMNDHDGGKNKKYVNPFVESANSFKPDIDSEEDIRNGDLYKMYINLVAFFIEKEADCVKVTYVSSIDPNAPYLTPASF
;
A
#
# COMPACT_ATOMS: atom_id res chain seq x y z
N MET A 1 -4.86 -4.88 12.77
CA MET A 1 -5.13 -3.66 11.99
C MET A 1 -5.11 -2.39 12.83
N THR A 2 -5.51 -2.42 14.11
CA THR A 2 -5.33 -1.27 15.03
C THR A 2 -3.89 -0.77 15.10
N GLU A 3 -2.92 -1.67 15.37
CA GLU A 3 -1.49 -1.31 15.38
C GLU A 3 -1.04 -0.66 14.05
N ALA A 4 -1.50 -1.20 12.92
CA ALA A 4 -1.20 -0.64 11.61
C ALA A 4 -1.78 0.77 11.42
N LEU A 5 -3.01 1.00 11.87
CA LEU A 5 -3.64 2.32 11.85
C LEU A 5 -2.88 3.31 12.74
N ASP A 6 -2.46 2.90 13.94
CA ASP A 6 -1.72 3.76 14.88
C ASP A 6 -0.38 4.22 14.27
N PHE A 7 0.36 3.29 13.64
CA PHE A 7 1.57 3.63 12.91
C PHE A 7 1.28 4.54 11.72
N ALA A 8 0.23 4.25 10.95
CA ALA A 8 -0.16 5.08 9.82
C ALA A 8 -0.50 6.52 10.24
N GLN A 9 -1.25 6.70 11.33
CA GLN A 9 -1.60 8.02 11.86
C GLN A 9 -0.35 8.79 12.29
N LYS A 10 0.55 8.13 13.04
CA LYS A 10 1.83 8.72 13.45
C LYS A 10 2.69 9.15 12.25
N HIS A 11 2.62 8.42 11.15
CA HIS A 11 3.39 8.74 9.94
C HIS A 11 2.67 9.71 9.00
N ALA A 12 1.35 9.89 9.12
CA ALA A 12 0.62 10.92 8.41
C ALA A 12 0.89 12.33 8.97
N GLU A 13 1.12 12.43 10.28
CA GLU A 13 1.52 13.69 10.92
C GLU A 13 2.81 14.26 10.31
N HIS A 14 2.87 15.59 10.19
CA HIS A 14 4.08 16.28 9.75
C HIS A 14 5.03 16.49 10.93
N THR A 15 6.14 15.77 10.90
CA THR A 15 7.25 15.91 11.83
C THR A 15 8.48 16.44 11.09
N ASN A 16 9.39 17.10 11.82
CA ASN A 16 10.58 17.78 11.25
C ASN A 16 11.57 16.84 10.51
N ASP A 17 11.36 15.54 10.55
CA ASP A 17 12.20 14.52 9.91
C ASP A 17 11.70 14.08 8.52
N TYR A 18 10.55 14.58 8.06
CA TYR A 18 10.14 14.49 6.66
C TYR A 18 10.89 15.53 5.82
N LYS A 19 11.48 15.08 4.72
CA LYS A 19 12.09 15.96 3.72
C LYS A 19 11.14 16.13 2.55
N GLU A 20 10.79 17.38 2.24
CA GLU A 20 10.08 17.70 1.00
C GLU A 20 10.96 17.33 -0.20
N TYR A 21 10.39 16.60 -1.15
CA TYR A 21 11.07 16.20 -2.38
C TYR A 21 10.53 16.97 -3.58
N SER A 22 9.21 17.14 -3.66
CA SER A 22 8.59 17.92 -4.72
C SER A 22 7.28 18.55 -4.26
N LYS A 23 6.96 19.69 -4.87
CA LYS A 23 5.70 20.41 -4.70
C LYS A 23 5.23 20.91 -6.06
N GLN A 24 4.10 20.41 -6.53
CA GLN A 24 3.48 20.79 -7.80
C GLN A 24 1.95 20.79 -7.65
N ASP A 25 1.29 21.83 -8.14
CA ASP A 25 -0.18 21.92 -8.22
C ASP A 25 -0.93 21.58 -6.91
N GLY A 26 -0.40 22.03 -5.77
CA GLY A 26 -1.00 21.78 -4.45
C GLY A 26 -0.78 20.36 -3.91
N VAL A 27 -0.04 19.53 -4.63
CA VAL A 27 0.44 18.21 -4.20
C VAL A 27 1.84 18.34 -3.64
N VAL A 28 2.07 17.78 -2.46
CA VAL A 28 3.40 17.77 -1.84
C VAL A 28 3.82 16.34 -1.51
N LEU A 29 5.02 15.99 -1.96
CA LEU A 29 5.63 14.68 -1.75
C LEU A 29 6.80 14.81 -0.78
N TYR A 30 6.77 13.97 0.25
CA TYR A 30 7.77 13.90 1.31
C TYR A 30 8.35 12.51 1.43
N PHE A 31 9.60 12.43 1.85
CA PHE A 31 10.24 11.18 2.21
C PHE A 31 10.88 11.24 3.59
N LYS A 32 10.86 10.09 4.27
CA LYS A 32 11.48 9.89 5.57
C LYS A 32 12.10 8.50 5.62
N LYS A 33 13.37 8.44 6.02
CA LYS A 33 14.01 7.15 6.33
C LYS A 33 13.45 6.62 7.64
N PHE A 34 13.16 5.32 7.67
CA PHE A 34 12.69 4.64 8.86
C PHE A 34 13.25 3.23 8.89
N LYS A 35 14.11 2.94 9.89
CA LYS A 35 14.89 1.69 9.93
C LYS A 35 15.66 1.52 8.60
N ASP A 36 15.61 0.34 8.00
CA ASP A 36 16.24 0.02 6.71
C ASP A 36 15.29 0.24 5.51
N THR A 37 14.21 1.00 5.69
CA THR A 37 13.25 1.34 4.64
C THR A 37 12.97 2.83 4.57
N GLU A 38 12.12 3.23 3.64
CA GLU A 38 11.69 4.59 3.42
C GLU A 38 10.17 4.68 3.46
N ILE A 39 9.69 5.83 3.92
CA ILE A 39 8.29 6.21 3.95
C ILE A 39 8.12 7.38 3.00
N GLY A 40 7.29 7.18 1.97
CA GLY A 40 6.74 8.25 1.16
C GLY A 40 5.44 8.76 1.78
N LYS A 41 5.25 10.08 1.76
CA LYS A 41 3.99 10.72 2.12
C LYS A 41 3.57 11.71 1.04
N LEU A 42 2.33 11.60 0.59
CA LEU A 42 1.72 12.47 -0.41
C LEU A 42 0.48 13.13 0.18
N GLU A 43 0.39 14.44 0.05
CA GLU A 43 -0.80 15.21 0.43
C GLU A 43 -1.44 15.81 -0.81
N LEU A 44 -2.75 15.60 -0.98
CA LEU A 44 -3.51 16.10 -2.12
C LEU A 44 -4.86 16.66 -1.68
N THR A 45 -5.37 17.64 -2.42
CA THR A 45 -6.68 18.26 -2.21
C THR A 45 -7.50 18.15 -3.47
N ILE A 46 -8.68 17.53 -3.39
CA ILE A 46 -9.62 17.38 -4.50
C ILE A 46 -10.70 18.45 -4.33
N PRO A 47 -10.81 19.42 -5.26
CA PRO A 47 -11.84 20.46 -5.22
C PRO A 47 -13.18 19.86 -5.62
N ASN A 48 -13.97 19.44 -4.63
CA ASN A 48 -15.37 19.01 -4.68
C ASN A 48 -15.62 18.10 -3.45
N PRO A 49 -16.31 18.58 -2.40
CA PRO A 49 -16.55 17.79 -1.20
C PRO A 49 -17.53 16.61 -1.44
N ASP A 50 -18.30 16.64 -2.53
CA ASP A 50 -19.23 15.57 -2.90
C ASP A 50 -18.51 14.37 -3.56
N SER A 51 -17.24 14.53 -3.92
CA SER A 51 -16.40 13.42 -4.40
C SER A 51 -15.95 12.46 -3.30
N TYR A 52 -16.25 12.74 -2.03
CA TYR A 52 -15.74 11.96 -0.89
C TYR A 52 -16.04 10.46 -1.00
N ASP A 53 -17.30 10.09 -1.21
CA ASP A 53 -17.71 8.68 -1.29
C ASP A 53 -17.11 7.99 -2.52
N ASP A 54 -16.97 8.71 -3.63
CA ASP A 54 -16.34 8.20 -4.85
C ASP A 54 -14.85 7.94 -4.64
N VAL A 55 -14.15 8.84 -3.93
CA VAL A 55 -12.72 8.69 -3.59
C VAL A 55 -12.53 7.50 -2.65
N VAL A 56 -13.35 7.38 -1.60
CA VAL A 56 -13.29 6.22 -0.69
C VAL A 56 -13.55 4.92 -1.46
N SER A 57 -14.59 4.90 -2.31
CA SER A 57 -14.95 3.71 -3.08
C SER A 57 -13.89 3.32 -4.09
N MET A 58 -13.31 4.31 -4.78
CA MET A 58 -12.20 4.11 -5.72
C MET A 58 -10.99 3.52 -4.99
N LEU A 59 -10.58 4.07 -3.85
CA LEU A 59 -9.39 3.60 -3.14
C LEU A 59 -9.60 2.24 -2.44
N TRP A 60 -10.84 1.89 -2.11
CA TRP A 60 -11.19 0.59 -1.52
C TRP A 60 -11.32 -0.53 -2.54
N ASP A 61 -11.69 -0.21 -3.79
CA ASP A 61 -11.75 -1.20 -4.88
C ASP A 61 -10.35 -1.81 -5.10
N PRO A 62 -10.19 -3.15 -5.09
CA PRO A 62 -8.94 -3.80 -5.48
C PRO A 62 -8.39 -3.34 -6.83
N ASN A 63 -9.28 -2.91 -7.74
CA ASN A 63 -8.96 -2.36 -9.06
C ASN A 63 -8.94 -0.83 -9.11
N GLY A 64 -9.04 -0.16 -7.98
CA GLY A 64 -9.01 1.30 -7.83
C GLY A 64 -7.80 1.97 -8.46
N ALA A 65 -6.64 1.33 -8.35
CA ALA A 65 -5.38 1.84 -8.88
C ALA A 65 -5.38 2.01 -10.40
N LYS A 66 -6.29 1.35 -11.15
CA LYS A 66 -6.45 1.55 -12.60
C LYS A 66 -6.75 3.01 -12.98
N ASN A 67 -7.26 3.81 -12.04
CA ASN A 67 -7.63 5.21 -12.29
C ASN A 67 -6.44 6.16 -12.20
N PHE A 68 -5.32 5.76 -11.59
CA PHE A 68 -4.19 6.66 -11.31
C PHE A 68 -2.79 6.04 -11.47
N ASP A 69 -2.69 4.72 -11.69
CA ASP A 69 -1.42 4.03 -11.89
C ASP A 69 -1.41 3.29 -13.24
N ASP A 70 -0.58 3.76 -14.18
CA ASP A 70 -0.43 3.20 -15.53
C ASP A 70 0.28 1.83 -15.55
N LYS A 71 0.92 1.45 -14.43
CA LYS A 71 1.55 0.15 -14.20
C LYS A 71 0.57 -0.86 -13.66
N PHE A 72 -0.58 -0.45 -13.13
CA PHE A 72 -1.59 -1.38 -12.62
C PHE A 72 -2.03 -2.39 -13.70
N ILE A 73 -2.15 -3.66 -13.30
CA ILE A 73 -2.60 -4.74 -14.19
C ILE A 73 -3.97 -5.26 -13.74
N LYS A 74 -4.06 -5.76 -12.51
CA LYS A 74 -5.31 -6.27 -11.92
C LYS A 74 -5.24 -6.32 -10.40
N GLY A 75 -6.40 -6.32 -9.77
CA GLY A 75 -6.59 -6.48 -8.34
C GLY A 75 -7.68 -7.52 -8.06
N SER A 76 -7.51 -8.29 -7.00
CA SER A 76 -8.39 -9.40 -6.66
C SER A 76 -8.53 -9.56 -5.15
N ILE A 77 -9.71 -9.97 -4.69
CA ILE A 77 -9.96 -10.32 -3.29
C ILE A 77 -9.77 -11.83 -3.14
N TYR A 78 -8.84 -12.21 -2.28
CA TYR A 78 -8.49 -13.61 -2.01
C TYR A 78 -9.16 -14.17 -0.77
N ARG A 79 -9.48 -13.30 0.18
CA ARG A 79 -10.21 -13.68 1.39
C ARG A 79 -11.03 -12.53 1.91
N VAL A 80 -12.26 -12.82 2.30
CA VAL A 80 -13.14 -11.87 2.98
C VAL A 80 -13.28 -12.32 4.43
N TYR A 81 -12.89 -11.47 5.37
CA TYR A 81 -13.20 -11.65 6.79
C TYR A 81 -14.49 -10.90 7.14
N ASP A 82 -14.64 -9.68 6.63
CA ASP A 82 -15.86 -8.88 6.65
C ASP A 82 -15.87 -7.84 5.50
N GLN A 83 -16.91 -7.01 5.41
CA GLN A 83 -17.08 -6.01 4.34
C GLN A 83 -15.97 -4.95 4.27
N ASN A 84 -15.26 -4.76 5.38
CA ASN A 84 -14.21 -3.77 5.59
C ASN A 84 -12.85 -4.41 5.87
N LEU A 85 -12.71 -5.75 5.85
CA LEU A 85 -11.48 -6.47 6.14
C LEU A 85 -11.30 -7.64 5.18
N VAL A 86 -10.32 -7.51 4.29
CA VAL A 86 -10.07 -8.48 3.22
C VAL A 86 -8.57 -8.71 3.02
N ILE A 87 -8.21 -9.86 2.43
CA ILE A 87 -6.91 -10.03 1.81
C ILE A 87 -7.07 -9.73 0.33
N ILE A 88 -6.29 -8.77 -0.16
CA ILE A 88 -6.21 -8.46 -1.58
C ILE A 88 -4.90 -8.93 -2.17
N GLN A 89 -4.90 -9.15 -3.48
CA GLN A 89 -3.72 -9.18 -4.33
C GLN A 89 -3.81 -8.01 -5.30
N GLN A 90 -2.70 -7.35 -5.57
CA GLN A 90 -2.58 -6.46 -6.73
C GLN A 90 -1.34 -6.81 -7.55
N ARG A 91 -1.47 -6.62 -8.87
CA ARG A 91 -0.41 -6.86 -9.85
C ARG A 91 -0.06 -5.59 -10.60
N TYR A 92 1.23 -5.43 -10.86
CA TYR A 92 1.82 -4.25 -11.48
C TYR A 92 2.86 -4.63 -12.53
N LYS A 93 3.00 -3.80 -13.56
CA LYS A 93 4.14 -3.85 -14.48
C LYS A 93 5.39 -3.40 -13.74
N SER A 94 6.48 -4.14 -13.90
CA SER A 94 7.80 -3.70 -13.44
C SER A 94 8.35 -2.58 -14.32
N LEU A 95 9.16 -1.70 -13.75
CA LEU A 95 10.00 -0.76 -14.52
C LEU A 95 11.17 -1.46 -15.22
N ILE A 96 11.50 -2.69 -14.78
CA ILE A 96 12.58 -3.49 -15.33
C ILE A 96 11.98 -4.57 -16.24
N ARG A 97 12.25 -4.45 -17.55
CA ARG A 97 11.83 -5.41 -18.59
C ARG A 97 10.31 -5.62 -18.64
N SER A 98 9.86 -6.76 -19.16
CA SER A 98 8.46 -7.19 -19.22
C SER A 98 7.99 -7.93 -17.96
N TRP A 99 8.70 -7.75 -16.83
CA TRP A 99 8.37 -8.45 -15.59
C TRP A 99 7.11 -7.88 -14.96
N GLN A 100 6.37 -8.75 -14.26
CA GLN A 100 5.25 -8.35 -13.44
C GLN A 100 5.61 -8.51 -11.97
N ARG A 101 5.04 -7.64 -11.15
CA ARG A 101 5.17 -7.66 -9.70
C ARG A 101 3.81 -7.86 -9.08
N TYR A 102 3.79 -8.47 -7.91
CA TYR A 102 2.55 -8.63 -7.16
C TYR A 102 2.82 -8.52 -5.67
N TYR A 103 1.77 -8.26 -4.91
CA TYR A 103 1.80 -8.39 -3.46
C TYR A 103 0.46 -8.94 -2.96
N HIS A 104 0.50 -9.54 -1.77
CA HIS A 104 -0.68 -9.81 -0.96
C HIS A 104 -0.67 -8.92 0.29
N ALA A 105 -1.82 -8.34 0.63
CA ALA A 105 -1.95 -7.50 1.82
C ALA A 105 -3.29 -7.70 2.49
N LEU A 106 -3.30 -7.63 3.82
CA LEU A 106 -4.52 -7.45 4.60
C LEU A 106 -4.91 -5.96 4.51
N ALA A 107 -6.08 -5.70 3.95
CA ALA A 107 -6.63 -4.36 3.75
C ALA A 107 -7.80 -4.14 4.71
N ASN A 108 -7.84 -2.99 5.36
CA ASN A 108 -8.91 -2.61 6.27
C ASN A 108 -9.42 -1.19 6.01
N LYS A 109 -10.74 -1.05 5.83
CA LYS A 109 -11.43 0.24 5.71
C LYS A 109 -12.06 0.62 7.05
N ILE A 110 -11.75 1.80 7.55
CA ILE A 110 -12.08 2.23 8.91
C ILE A 110 -12.74 3.60 8.82
N GLU A 111 -13.99 3.70 9.30
CA GLU A 111 -14.63 4.99 9.54
C GLU A 111 -14.07 5.58 10.83
N LEU A 112 -13.28 6.66 10.72
CA LEU A 112 -12.71 7.37 11.87
C LEU A 112 -13.71 8.40 12.43
N SER A 113 -14.51 8.99 11.54
CA SER A 113 -15.64 9.85 11.84
C SER A 113 -16.56 9.92 10.62
N LYS A 114 -17.73 10.55 10.75
CA LYS A 114 -18.66 10.77 9.64
C LYS A 114 -18.03 11.34 8.37
N ASN A 115 -16.98 12.16 8.51
CA ASN A 115 -16.32 12.82 7.39
C ASN A 115 -14.89 12.29 7.14
N LYS A 116 -14.47 11.23 7.83
CA LYS A 116 -13.07 10.77 7.78
C LYS A 116 -12.98 9.26 7.72
N THR A 117 -12.36 8.75 6.66
CA THR A 117 -12.13 7.33 6.44
C THR A 117 -10.64 7.06 6.33
N ALA A 118 -10.17 5.98 6.92
CA ALA A 118 -8.84 5.42 6.68
C ALA A 118 -8.95 4.10 5.92
N ILE A 119 -8.07 3.88 4.96
CA ILE A 119 -7.86 2.57 4.31
C ILE A 119 -6.41 2.19 4.56
N VAL A 120 -6.18 1.07 5.25
CA VAL A 120 -4.84 0.63 5.68
C VAL A 120 -4.53 -0.75 5.11
N LEU A 121 -3.37 -0.90 4.49
CA LEU A 121 -2.88 -2.14 3.89
C LEU A 121 -1.56 -2.53 4.53
N VAL A 122 -1.44 -3.82 4.88
CA VAL A 122 -0.24 -4.40 5.48
C VAL A 122 -0.03 -5.80 4.94
N SER A 123 1.16 -6.08 4.43
CA SER A 123 1.60 -7.43 4.10
C SER A 123 2.12 -8.15 5.34
N SER A 124 1.93 -9.46 5.35
CA SER A 124 2.59 -10.38 6.26
C SER A 124 3.30 -11.48 5.46
N ASP A 125 3.98 -12.38 6.17
CA ASP A 125 4.62 -13.58 5.60
C ASP A 125 3.55 -14.64 5.22
N MET A 126 2.60 -14.25 4.37
CA MET A 126 1.52 -15.11 3.88
C MET A 126 2.09 -16.22 3.00
N ASN A 127 1.56 -17.44 3.14
CA ASN A 127 1.94 -18.55 2.27
C ASN A 127 1.05 -18.52 1.02
N ASP A 128 1.57 -17.96 -0.06
CA ASP A 128 0.93 -17.89 -1.37
C ASP A 128 1.46 -18.97 -2.33
N HIS A 129 2.22 -19.94 -1.80
CA HIS A 129 2.88 -21.02 -2.51
C HIS A 129 3.75 -20.54 -3.67
N ASP A 130 4.34 -19.34 -3.57
CA ASP A 130 5.18 -18.80 -4.62
C ASP A 130 6.36 -19.72 -4.94
N GLY A 131 6.59 -19.97 -6.24
CA GLY A 131 7.71 -20.82 -6.70
C GLY A 131 9.06 -20.11 -6.65
N GLY A 132 9.08 -18.83 -6.23
CA GLY A 132 10.26 -18.02 -6.12
C GLY A 132 11.11 -18.40 -4.91
N LYS A 133 12.39 -18.03 -4.95
CA LYS A 133 13.30 -18.15 -3.79
C LYS A 133 13.22 -16.91 -2.91
N ASN A 134 12.02 -16.57 -2.45
CA ASN A 134 11.81 -15.43 -1.57
C ASN A 134 12.29 -15.73 -0.15
N LYS A 135 12.89 -14.74 0.50
CA LYS A 135 13.23 -14.83 1.92
C LYS A 135 11.97 -14.66 2.75
N LYS A 136 11.99 -15.22 3.96
CA LYS A 136 10.97 -14.97 4.98
C LYS A 136 10.82 -13.46 5.18
N TYR A 137 9.59 -12.97 5.04
CA TYR A 137 9.29 -11.57 5.23
C TYR A 137 9.02 -11.26 6.71
N VAL A 138 9.49 -10.10 7.15
CA VAL A 138 9.21 -9.55 8.48
C VAL A 138 8.80 -8.10 8.29
N ASN A 139 7.55 -7.79 8.63
CA ASN A 139 7.04 -6.44 8.55
C ASN A 139 7.77 -5.52 9.55
N PRO A 140 8.38 -4.41 9.09
CA PRO A 140 9.18 -3.54 9.94
C PRO A 140 8.35 -2.55 10.77
N PHE A 141 7.05 -2.41 10.53
CA PHE A 141 6.15 -1.50 11.26
C PHE A 141 5.24 -2.25 12.23
N VAL A 142 4.52 -3.25 11.72
CA VAL A 142 3.40 -3.88 12.42
C VAL A 142 3.84 -5.25 12.93
N GLU A 143 4.20 -5.33 14.22
CA GLU A 143 4.71 -6.56 14.81
C GLU A 143 3.66 -7.66 14.80
N SER A 144 2.39 -7.32 15.03
CA SER A 144 1.27 -8.28 14.97
C SER A 144 1.06 -8.89 13.59
N ALA A 145 1.53 -8.25 12.51
CA ALA A 145 1.45 -8.83 11.17
C ALA A 145 2.38 -10.05 11.01
N ASN A 146 3.48 -10.12 11.79
CA ASN A 146 4.48 -11.17 11.66
C ASN A 146 4.01 -12.54 12.17
N SER A 147 2.96 -12.59 12.99
CA SER A 147 2.30 -13.82 13.43
C SER A 147 1.11 -14.22 12.54
N PHE A 148 0.60 -13.31 11.72
CA PHE A 148 -0.53 -13.55 10.84
C PHE A 148 -0.07 -14.14 9.50
N LYS A 149 -0.16 -15.46 9.34
CA LYS A 149 0.35 -16.19 8.17
C LYS A 149 -0.71 -17.04 7.50
N PRO A 150 -1.73 -16.43 6.89
CA PRO A 150 -2.73 -17.17 6.15
C PRO A 150 -2.10 -17.88 4.94
N ASP A 151 -2.66 -19.03 4.61
CA ASP A 151 -2.43 -19.71 3.34
C ASP A 151 -3.35 -19.13 2.25
N ILE A 152 -2.83 -18.92 1.05
CA ILE A 152 -3.49 -18.30 -0.10
C ILE A 152 -3.34 -19.22 -1.32
N ASP A 153 -4.46 -19.61 -1.92
CA ASP A 153 -4.46 -20.38 -3.18
C ASP A 153 -4.25 -19.44 -4.38
N SER A 154 -2.98 -19.18 -4.68
CA SER A 154 -2.55 -18.22 -5.71
C SER A 154 -2.66 -18.78 -7.13
N GLU A 155 -2.55 -17.91 -8.12
CA GLU A 155 -2.54 -18.36 -9.52
C GLU A 155 -1.27 -19.15 -9.87
N GLU A 156 -1.35 -19.92 -10.97
CA GLU A 156 -0.27 -20.82 -11.42
C GLU A 156 1.03 -20.08 -11.72
N ASP A 157 0.97 -18.88 -12.30
CA ASP A 157 2.15 -18.07 -12.60
C ASP A 157 2.90 -17.60 -11.33
N ILE A 158 2.19 -17.39 -10.21
CA ILE A 158 2.80 -17.15 -8.90
C ILE A 158 3.49 -18.42 -8.39
N ARG A 159 2.79 -19.56 -8.44
CA ARG A 159 3.32 -20.85 -7.98
C ARG A 159 4.49 -21.36 -8.81
N ASN A 160 4.57 -20.97 -10.08
CA ASN A 160 5.70 -21.26 -10.96
C ASN A 160 6.87 -20.29 -10.77
N GLY A 161 6.67 -19.17 -10.04
CA GLY A 161 7.69 -18.16 -9.82
C GLY A 161 7.89 -17.19 -11.00
N ASP A 162 6.89 -17.03 -11.86
CA ASP A 162 6.95 -16.17 -13.06
C ASP A 162 6.81 -14.67 -12.72
N LEU A 163 6.29 -14.35 -11.53
CA LEU A 163 6.09 -12.98 -11.04
C LEU A 163 6.99 -12.66 -9.83
N TYR A 164 7.34 -11.38 -9.69
CA TYR A 164 8.17 -10.91 -8.58
C TYR A 164 7.32 -10.41 -7.41
N LYS A 165 7.42 -11.11 -6.28
CA LYS A 165 6.73 -10.76 -5.05
C LYS A 165 7.29 -9.49 -4.44
N MET A 166 6.42 -8.62 -3.95
CA MET A 166 6.71 -7.42 -3.15
C MET A 166 5.91 -7.48 -1.85
N TYR A 167 6.28 -6.62 -0.89
CA TYR A 167 5.55 -6.50 0.36
C TYR A 167 5.18 -5.06 0.68
N ILE A 168 3.94 -4.87 1.11
CA ILE A 168 3.45 -3.63 1.67
C ILE A 168 3.87 -3.60 3.14
N ASN A 169 4.92 -2.84 3.46
CA ASN A 169 5.30 -2.64 4.85
C ASN A 169 4.17 -1.90 5.60
N LEU A 170 3.71 -0.80 5.01
CA LEU A 170 2.56 -0.03 5.47
C LEU A 170 2.07 0.86 4.33
N VAL A 171 0.80 0.76 3.97
CA VAL A 171 0.13 1.75 3.10
C VAL A 171 -1.11 2.25 3.83
N ALA A 172 -1.35 3.55 3.78
CA ALA A 172 -2.56 4.14 4.32
C ALA A 172 -3.04 5.32 3.46
N PHE A 173 -4.36 5.40 3.28
CA PHE A 173 -5.06 6.57 2.79
C PHE A 173 -5.92 7.13 3.92
N PHE A 174 -5.69 8.39 4.30
CA PHE A 174 -6.59 9.14 5.16
C PHE A 174 -7.38 10.11 4.28
N ILE A 175 -8.68 9.88 4.17
CA ILE A 175 -9.59 10.66 3.31
C ILE A 175 -10.52 11.45 4.20
N GLU A 176 -10.51 12.77 4.08
CA GLU A 176 -11.25 13.70 4.93
C GLU A 176 -12.09 14.66 4.09
N LYS A 177 -13.41 14.65 4.29
CA LYS A 177 -14.34 15.60 3.68
C LYS A 177 -14.34 16.90 4.46
N GLU A 178 -14.00 17.99 3.79
CA GLU A 178 -14.12 19.35 4.30
C GLU A 178 -15.29 20.08 3.62
N ALA A 179 -15.45 21.38 3.91
CA ALA A 179 -16.58 22.16 3.43
C ALA A 179 -16.60 22.34 1.90
N ASP A 180 -15.42 22.42 1.28
CA ASP A 180 -15.22 22.74 -0.13
C ASP A 180 -14.34 21.72 -0.88
N CYS A 181 -13.78 20.74 -0.18
CA CYS A 181 -12.84 19.80 -0.76
C CYS A 181 -12.82 18.44 -0.05
N VAL A 182 -12.09 17.50 -0.64
CA VAL A 182 -11.65 16.26 0.00
C VAL A 182 -10.14 16.30 0.12
N LYS A 183 -9.62 16.20 1.34
CA LYS A 183 -8.18 16.04 1.59
C LYS A 183 -7.84 14.56 1.64
N VAL A 184 -6.77 14.18 0.95
CA VAL A 184 -6.21 12.83 1.05
C VAL A 184 -4.75 12.91 1.44
N THR A 185 -4.42 12.24 2.54
CA THR A 185 -3.03 11.97 2.94
C THR A 185 -2.74 10.51 2.67
N TYR A 186 -1.81 10.26 1.75
CA TYR A 186 -1.32 8.93 1.42
C TYR A 186 0.04 8.72 2.08
N VAL A 187 0.20 7.60 2.78
CA VAL A 187 1.46 7.17 3.40
C VAL A 187 1.79 5.80 2.84
N SER A 188 3.04 5.61 2.42
CA SER A 188 3.48 4.32 1.88
C SER A 188 4.91 3.97 2.24
N SER A 189 5.12 2.73 2.65
CA SER A 189 6.41 2.07 2.68
C SER A 189 6.22 0.68 2.05
N ILE A 190 7.04 0.39 1.04
CA ILE A 190 6.95 -0.83 0.25
C ILE A 190 8.34 -1.44 0.22
N ASP A 191 8.43 -2.73 0.54
CA ASP A 191 9.61 -3.53 0.26
C ASP A 191 9.47 -4.09 -1.15
N PRO A 192 10.31 -3.65 -2.10
CA PRO A 192 10.28 -4.22 -3.44
C PRO A 192 10.63 -5.71 -3.42
N ASN A 193 11.31 -6.22 -2.38
CA ASN A 193 11.85 -7.58 -2.35
C ASN A 193 12.66 -7.85 -3.63
N ALA A 194 13.40 -6.82 -4.05
CA ALA A 194 14.32 -6.93 -5.17
C ALA A 194 15.58 -7.66 -4.68
N PRO A 195 16.10 -8.65 -5.44
CA PRO A 195 17.45 -9.09 -5.21
C PRO A 195 18.37 -7.86 -5.31
N TYR A 196 19.36 -7.74 -4.42
CA TYR A 196 20.41 -6.73 -4.52
C TYR A 196 21.15 -6.91 -5.85
N LEU A 197 20.59 -6.37 -6.93
CA LEU A 197 21.35 -6.00 -8.10
C LEU A 197 22.02 -4.69 -7.70
N THR A 198 23.10 -4.79 -6.94
CA THR A 198 24.07 -3.69 -6.86
C THR A 198 24.47 -3.40 -8.30
N PRO A 199 24.12 -2.24 -8.89
CA PRO A 199 24.87 -1.79 -10.04
C PRO A 199 26.30 -1.65 -9.53
N ALA A 200 27.26 -2.31 -10.18
CA ALA A 200 28.64 -1.89 -10.04
C ALA A 200 28.63 -0.38 -10.35
N SER A 201 29.01 0.40 -9.35
CA SER A 201 29.17 1.86 -9.42
C SER A 201 29.79 2.28 -10.74
N PHE A 202 29.13 3.20 -11.44
CA PHE A 202 29.76 4.02 -12.48
C PHE A 202 30.65 5.07 -11.84
#